data_AF-A0A964R5T1-F1
#
_entry.id   AF-A0A964R5T1-F1
#
_cell.length_a   1.000
_cell.length_b   1.000
_cell.length_c   1.000
_cell.angle_alpha   90.00
_cell.angle_beta   90.00
_cell.angle_gamma   90.00
#
_symmetry.space_group_name_H-M   'P 1'
#
loop_
_entity.id
_entity.type
_entity.pdbx_description
1 polymer ?
#
loop_
_entity_poly.entity_id
_entity_poly.type
_entity_poly.pdbx_seq_one_letter_code
_entity_poly.pdbx_strand_id
1 'polypeptide(L)'
;MSNLTFDVGLAAKLKVAFARNDWTEQLIDAACEGDKLGQFRQVLLGRAVITQVEHVIDCDANPFNPWANDGFTIEEHQKGGQWKFDPKQVEFFLASGQKDGKVIEGNKLRKELAKKSVFNANVLDYLLAHPELIPDEWKTDGNGNTRYIFFWGTVYR
;
A
#
# COMPACT_ATOMS: atom_id res chain seq x y z
N MET A 1 19.82 0.75 36.08
CA MET A 1 19.80 1.83 35.07
C MET A 1 21.15 1.86 34.38
N SER A 2 21.20 1.94 33.04
CA SER A 2 22.48 2.09 32.33
C SER A 2 23.00 3.52 32.49
N ASN A 3 24.29 3.70 32.78
CA ASN A 3 24.96 5.00 32.78
C ASN A 3 25.25 5.45 31.34
N LEU A 4 24.20 5.63 30.53
CA LEU A 4 24.33 6.16 29.18
C LEU A 4 24.48 7.68 29.27
N THR A 5 25.66 8.19 28.92
CA THR A 5 25.88 9.64 28.71
C THR A 5 25.62 9.95 27.25
N PHE A 6 24.59 10.76 26.98
CA PHE A 6 24.24 11.18 25.62
C PHE A 6 25.01 12.46 25.26
N ASP A 7 26.23 12.28 24.74
CA ASP A 7 27.07 13.41 24.31
C ASP A 7 26.80 13.86 22.86
N VAL A 8 27.38 14.99 22.48
CA VAL A 8 27.24 15.58 21.14
C VAL A 8 27.76 14.63 20.04
N GLY A 9 28.79 13.83 20.33
CA GLY A 9 29.35 12.88 19.39
C GLY A 9 28.40 11.71 19.10
N LEU A 10 27.73 11.19 20.12
CA LEU A 10 26.71 10.16 19.98
C LEU A 10 25.49 10.69 19.24
N ALA A 11 25.05 11.92 19.54
CA ALA A 11 23.97 12.58 18.80
C ALA A 11 24.29 12.73 17.31
N ALA A 12 25.51 13.14 16.96
CA ALA A 12 25.95 13.27 15.58
C ALA A 12 25.95 11.92 14.83
N LYS A 13 26.39 10.84 15.49
CA LYS A 13 26.37 9.49 14.92
C LYS A 13 24.94 9.02 14.62
N LEU A 14 24.01 9.23 15.54
CA LEU A 14 22.60 8.88 15.34
C LEU A 14 21.99 9.67 14.19
N LYS A 15 22.26 10.98 14.11
CA LYS A 15 21.79 11.82 13.00
C LYS A 15 22.23 11.28 11.64
N VAL A 16 23.51 10.94 11.48
CA VAL A 16 24.03 10.35 10.24
C VAL A 16 23.40 8.98 9.97
N ALA A 17 23.20 8.16 11.00
CA ALA A 17 22.61 6.85 10.87
C ALA A 17 21.13 6.88 10.47
N PHE A 18 20.36 7.86 10.94
CA PHE A 18 18.98 8.08 10.54
C PHE A 18 18.91 8.56 9.09
N ALA A 19 19.72 9.57 8.73
CA ALA A 19 19.72 10.13 7.38
C ALA A 19 20.06 9.10 6.29
N ARG A 20 21.03 8.19 6.53
CA ARG A 20 21.41 7.17 5.53
C ARG A 20 20.39 6.04 5.35
N ASN A 21 19.37 5.95 6.21
CA ASN A 21 18.34 4.90 6.19
C ASN A 21 16.94 5.52 6.06
N ASP A 22 16.83 6.76 5.57
CA ASP A 22 15.57 7.44 5.30
C ASP A 22 14.62 7.53 6.50
N TRP A 23 15.17 7.64 7.72
CA TRP A 23 14.36 7.88 8.92
C TRP A 23 13.83 9.31 8.94
N THR A 24 12.53 9.45 9.15
CA THR A 24 11.87 10.73 9.41
C THR A 24 11.79 11.01 10.91
N GLU A 25 11.53 12.27 11.29
CA GLU A 25 11.30 12.64 12.69
C GLU A 25 10.15 11.83 13.29
N GLN A 26 9.08 11.61 12.54
CA GLN A 26 7.93 10.80 12.97
C GLN A 26 8.32 9.34 13.25
N LEU A 27 9.22 8.75 12.46
CA LEU A 27 9.73 7.40 12.72
C LEU A 27 10.61 7.34 13.97
N ILE A 28 11.41 8.38 14.20
CA ILE A 28 12.24 8.51 15.41
C ILE A 28 11.35 8.61 16.66
N ASP A 29 10.33 9.45 16.63
CA ASP A 29 9.37 9.61 17.72
C ASP A 29 8.63 8.29 17.97
N ALA A 30 8.10 7.67 16.91
CA ALA A 30 7.42 6.38 17.01
C ALA A 30 8.32 5.29 17.60
N ALA A 31 9.62 5.25 17.27
CA ALA A 31 10.55 4.30 17.86
C ALA A 31 10.75 4.53 19.36
N CYS A 32 10.69 5.78 19.82
CA CYS A 32 10.83 6.13 21.24
C CYS A 32 9.59 5.79 22.08
N GLU A 33 8.44 5.55 21.45
CA GLU A 33 7.20 5.21 22.16
C GLU A 33 7.15 3.74 22.61
N GLY A 34 6.74 3.53 23.87
CA GLY A 34 6.55 2.20 24.43
C GLY A 34 7.86 1.42 24.59
N ASP A 35 7.86 0.13 24.25
CA ASP A 35 9.03 -0.76 24.39
C ASP A 35 9.73 -1.09 23.06
N LYS A 36 9.50 -0.31 21.99
CA LYS A 36 10.03 -0.63 20.65
C LYS A 36 11.56 -0.69 20.62
N LEU A 37 12.25 0.28 21.22
CA LEU A 37 13.72 0.24 21.35
C LEU A 37 14.20 -0.91 22.25
N GLY A 38 13.42 -1.31 23.26
CA GLY A 38 13.71 -2.47 24.11
C GLY A 38 13.65 -3.79 23.34
N GLN A 39 12.66 -3.92 22.45
CA GLN A 39 12.54 -5.05 21.52
C GLN A 39 13.68 -5.05 20.50
N PHE A 40 13.99 -3.90 19.89
CA PHE A 40 15.11 -3.79 18.94
C PHE A 40 16.45 -4.11 19.61
N ARG A 41 16.63 -3.77 20.89
CA ARG A 41 17.80 -4.20 21.67
C ARG A 41 17.94 -5.72 21.72
N GLN A 42 16.85 -6.49 21.79
CA GLN A 42 16.95 -7.97 21.73
C GLN A 42 17.49 -8.45 20.38
N VAL A 43 17.15 -7.76 19.28
CA VAL A 43 17.71 -8.04 17.95
C VAL A 43 19.22 -7.76 17.93
N LEU A 44 19.65 -6.60 18.45
CA LEU A 44 21.08 -6.26 18.52
C LEU A 44 21.89 -7.21 19.40
N LEU A 45 21.25 -7.85 20.38
CA LEU A 45 21.85 -8.88 21.23
C LEU A 45 21.82 -10.29 20.61
N GLY A 46 21.28 -10.45 19.40
CA GLY A 46 21.14 -11.74 18.72
C GLY A 46 20.07 -12.66 19.34
N ARG A 47 19.12 -12.12 20.10
CA ARG A 47 18.06 -12.87 20.79
C ARG A 47 16.72 -12.83 20.08
N ALA A 48 16.59 -11.97 19.07
CA ALA A 48 15.40 -11.81 18.25
C ALA A 48 15.83 -11.53 16.79
N VAL A 49 14.89 -11.68 15.86
CA VAL A 49 15.07 -11.40 14.43
C VAL A 49 14.01 -10.42 13.95
N ILE A 50 14.33 -9.64 12.93
CA ILE A 50 13.36 -8.79 12.23
C ILE A 50 12.80 -9.61 11.06
N THR A 51 11.49 -9.73 10.99
CA THR A 51 10.76 -10.36 9.88
C THR A 51 9.90 -9.32 9.19
N GLN A 52 9.71 -9.48 7.87
CA GLN A 52 8.73 -8.67 7.15
C GLN A 52 7.32 -9.11 7.53
N VAL A 53 6.43 -8.13 7.73
CA VAL A 53 5.00 -8.41 7.90
C VAL A 53 4.45 -8.81 6.53
N GLU A 54 3.84 -9.99 6.46
CA GLU A 54 3.16 -10.42 5.25
C GLU A 54 1.73 -9.87 5.24
N HIS A 55 1.38 -9.18 4.16
CA HIS A 55 0.04 -8.66 3.94
C HIS A 55 -0.69 -9.57 2.96
N VAL A 56 -1.78 -10.18 3.40
CA VAL A 56 -2.63 -11.04 2.56
C VAL A 56 -4.02 -10.42 2.50
N ILE A 57 -4.47 -10.13 1.29
CA ILE A 57 -5.76 -9.48 1.01
C ILE A 57 -6.73 -10.54 0.50
N ASP A 58 -7.90 -10.64 1.13
CA ASP A 58 -8.98 -11.50 0.67
C ASP A 58 -9.81 -10.80 -0.42
N CYS A 59 -9.53 -11.12 -1.68
CA CYS A 59 -10.24 -10.59 -2.84
C CYS A 59 -11.59 -11.28 -3.07
N ASP A 60 -11.98 -12.28 -2.27
CA ASP A 60 -13.26 -13.00 -2.39
C ASP A 60 -14.31 -12.56 -1.37
N ALA A 61 -13.89 -11.84 -0.34
CA ALA A 61 -14.77 -11.22 0.65
C ALA A 61 -15.76 -10.27 -0.04
N ASN A 62 -16.96 -10.14 0.54
CA ASN A 62 -17.95 -9.22 0.01
C ASN A 62 -17.43 -7.78 0.09
N PRO A 63 -17.37 -7.04 -1.04
CA PRO A 63 -16.96 -5.65 -1.04
C PRO A 63 -17.80 -4.78 -0.11
N PHE A 64 -17.18 -3.77 0.48
CA PHE A 64 -17.90 -2.75 1.22
C PHE A 64 -18.80 -1.95 0.26
N ASN A 65 -20.11 -1.89 0.55
CA ASN A 65 -21.05 -1.07 -0.20
C ASN A 65 -21.45 0.18 0.61
N PRO A 66 -20.81 1.35 0.34
CA PRO A 66 -21.13 2.58 1.07
C PRO A 66 -22.55 3.10 0.80
N TRP A 67 -23.19 2.67 -0.29
CA TRP A 67 -24.51 3.14 -0.74
C TRP A 67 -25.63 2.12 -0.52
N ALA A 68 -25.41 1.13 0.35
CA ALA A 68 -26.42 0.11 0.64
C ALA A 68 -27.75 0.70 1.13
N ASN A 69 -27.71 1.83 1.84
CA ASN A 69 -28.91 2.54 2.31
C ASN A 69 -29.60 3.38 1.22
N ASP A 70 -28.91 3.65 0.10
CA ASP A 70 -29.42 4.44 -1.03
C ASP A 70 -29.95 3.54 -2.17
N GLY A 71 -30.08 2.23 -1.90
CA GLY A 71 -30.62 1.25 -2.85
C GLY A 71 -29.63 0.70 -3.87
N PHE A 72 -28.36 1.10 -3.80
CA PHE A 72 -27.31 0.54 -4.65
C PHE A 72 -26.95 -0.88 -4.21
N THR A 73 -26.67 -1.72 -5.19
CA THR A 73 -26.25 -3.11 -5.01
C THR A 73 -24.92 -3.38 -5.70
N ILE A 74 -24.25 -4.46 -5.31
CA ILE A 74 -23.04 -4.92 -6.00
C ILE A 74 -23.50 -5.76 -7.19
N GLU A 75 -23.42 -5.19 -8.39
CA GLU A 75 -23.82 -5.83 -9.65
C GLU A 75 -22.75 -6.83 -10.12
N GLU A 76 -21.47 -6.48 -9.97
CA GLU A 76 -20.34 -7.32 -10.40
C GLU A 76 -19.23 -7.28 -9.36
N HIS A 77 -18.65 -8.45 -9.07
CA HIS A 77 -17.49 -8.58 -8.21
C HIS A 77 -16.58 -9.69 -8.77
N GLN A 78 -15.43 -9.28 -9.30
CA GLN A 78 -14.41 -10.17 -9.82
C GLN A 78 -13.55 -10.67 -8.66
N LYS A 79 -13.82 -11.91 -8.27
CA LYS A 79 -13.10 -12.65 -7.24
C LYS A 79 -11.67 -12.97 -7.69
N GLY A 80 -10.75 -12.98 -6.74
CA GLY A 80 -9.31 -13.12 -6.99
C GLY A 80 -8.60 -14.04 -6.00
N GLY A 81 -9.34 -14.69 -5.10
CA GLY A 81 -8.81 -15.50 -4.00
C GLY A 81 -8.06 -14.66 -2.97
N GLN A 82 -7.14 -15.30 -2.26
CA GLN A 82 -6.23 -14.61 -1.35
C GLN A 82 -4.99 -14.15 -2.11
N TRP A 83 -4.77 -12.84 -2.14
CA TRP A 83 -3.60 -12.25 -2.77
C TRP A 83 -2.58 -11.83 -1.71
N LYS A 84 -1.41 -12.44 -1.74
CA LYS A 84 -0.26 -11.95 -0.98
C LYS A 84 0.25 -10.68 -1.63
N PHE A 85 0.06 -9.55 -0.95
CA PHE A 85 0.42 -8.24 -1.46
C PHE A 85 1.92 -8.20 -1.81
N ASP A 86 2.18 -7.93 -3.08
CA ASP A 86 3.51 -7.64 -3.59
C ASP A 86 3.35 -6.55 -4.66
N PRO A 87 3.80 -5.32 -4.40
CA PRO A 87 3.61 -4.22 -5.34
C PRO A 87 4.33 -4.45 -6.68
N LYS A 88 5.32 -5.34 -6.72
CA LYS A 88 6.05 -5.69 -7.95
C LYS A 88 5.27 -6.59 -8.89
N GLN A 89 4.23 -7.27 -8.39
CA GLN A 89 3.35 -8.12 -9.19
C GLN A 89 2.21 -7.33 -9.86
N VAL A 90 2.09 -6.04 -9.55
CA VAL A 90 1.03 -5.18 -10.07
C VAL A 90 1.42 -4.59 -11.42
N GLU A 91 0.59 -4.86 -12.44
CA GLU A 91 0.72 -4.25 -13.76
C GLU A 91 -0.30 -3.11 -13.92
N PHE A 92 0.18 -1.92 -14.26
CA PHE A 92 -0.69 -0.79 -14.61
C PHE A 92 -1.13 -0.90 -16.07
N PHE A 93 -2.40 -1.26 -16.27
CA PHE A 93 -2.98 -1.47 -17.59
C PHE A 93 -3.73 -0.24 -18.10
N LEU A 94 -3.44 0.16 -19.34
CA LEU A 94 -4.27 1.09 -20.13
C LEU A 94 -4.78 0.38 -21.39
N ALA A 95 -6.09 0.44 -21.61
CA ALA A 95 -6.71 -0.03 -22.85
C ALA A 95 -6.19 0.77 -24.05
N SER A 96 -6.21 0.18 -25.25
CA SER A 96 -5.76 0.86 -26.47
C SER A 96 -6.53 2.16 -26.74
N GLY A 97 -7.81 2.21 -26.35
CA GLY A 97 -8.65 3.41 -26.42
C GLY A 97 -8.34 4.50 -25.39
N GLN A 98 -7.43 4.26 -24.43
CA GLN A 98 -6.96 5.23 -23.43
C GLN A 98 -5.57 5.80 -23.74
N LYS A 99 -4.86 5.22 -24.72
CA LYS A 99 -3.49 5.63 -25.08
C LYS A 99 -3.50 6.82 -26.03
N ASP A 100 -2.39 7.55 -26.08
CA ASP A 100 -2.17 8.67 -27.02
C ASP A 100 -3.23 9.77 -26.93
N GLY A 101 -3.72 10.08 -25.71
CA GLY A 101 -4.74 11.10 -25.48
C GLY A 101 -6.16 10.71 -25.93
N LYS A 102 -6.38 9.44 -26.30
CA LYS A 102 -7.70 8.93 -26.68
C LYS A 102 -8.57 8.73 -25.44
N VAL A 103 -9.88 8.82 -25.65
CA VAL A 103 -10.90 8.58 -24.64
C VAL A 103 -11.74 7.39 -25.06
N ILE A 104 -12.01 6.48 -24.12
CA ILE A 104 -12.90 5.35 -24.29
C ILE A 104 -14.13 5.52 -23.39
N GLU A 105 -15.30 5.15 -23.91
CA GLU A 105 -16.54 5.09 -23.14
C GLU A 105 -16.45 4.02 -22.04
N GLY A 106 -16.92 4.33 -20.82
CA GLY A 106 -16.82 3.44 -19.66
C GLY A 106 -17.41 2.04 -19.87
N ASN A 107 -18.57 1.91 -20.53
CA ASN A 107 -19.16 0.60 -20.80
C ASN A 107 -18.34 -0.24 -21.80
N LYS A 108 -17.66 0.40 -22.76
CA LYS A 108 -16.72 -0.30 -23.65
C LYS A 108 -15.49 -0.77 -22.89
N LEU A 109 -14.91 0.11 -22.07
CA LEU A 109 -13.79 -0.23 -21.20
C LEU A 109 -14.11 -1.39 -20.26
N ARG A 110 -15.27 -1.35 -19.59
CA ARG A 110 -15.73 -2.45 -18.71
C ARG A 110 -15.78 -3.79 -19.46
N LYS A 111 -16.31 -3.81 -20.69
CA LYS A 111 -16.36 -5.03 -21.52
C LYS A 111 -14.98 -5.52 -21.94
N GLU A 112 -14.02 -4.62 -22.20
CA GLU A 112 -12.64 -4.99 -22.48
C GLU A 112 -11.93 -5.58 -21.25
N LEU A 113 -12.17 -4.98 -20.08
CA LEU A 113 -11.58 -5.40 -18.81
C LEU A 113 -12.18 -6.70 -18.26
N ALA A 114 -13.41 -7.07 -18.63
CA ALA A 114 -14.06 -8.31 -18.19
C ALA A 114 -13.27 -9.61 -18.53
N LYS A 115 -12.32 -9.54 -19.47
CA LYS A 115 -11.44 -10.66 -19.85
C LYS A 115 -10.08 -10.64 -19.12
N LYS A 116 -9.86 -9.69 -18.22
CA LYS A 116 -8.62 -9.49 -17.49
C LYS A 116 -8.85 -9.71 -16.01
N SER A 117 -7.83 -10.20 -15.32
CA SER A 117 -7.81 -10.21 -13.86
C SER A 117 -7.53 -8.79 -13.39
N VAL A 118 -8.58 -8.04 -13.03
CA VAL A 118 -8.46 -6.71 -12.43
C VAL A 118 -8.69 -6.78 -10.92
N PHE A 119 -7.96 -5.96 -10.16
CA PHE A 119 -8.20 -5.86 -8.73
C PHE A 119 -9.54 -5.20 -8.43
N ASN A 120 -10.20 -5.70 -7.38
CA ASN A 120 -11.52 -5.26 -6.94
C ASN A 120 -11.42 -4.32 -5.73
N ALA A 121 -12.58 -3.86 -5.23
CA ALA A 121 -12.64 -2.88 -4.15
C ALA A 121 -12.00 -3.36 -2.83
N ASN A 122 -11.86 -4.66 -2.57
CA ASN A 122 -11.23 -5.14 -1.33
C ASN A 122 -9.76 -4.73 -1.27
N VAL A 123 -9.07 -4.70 -2.42
CA VAL A 123 -7.68 -4.23 -2.48
C VAL A 123 -7.60 -2.72 -2.23
N LEU A 124 -8.54 -1.95 -2.78
CA LEU A 124 -8.63 -0.52 -2.49
C LEU A 124 -8.82 -0.26 -1.00
N ASP A 125 -9.83 -0.89 -0.40
CA ASP A 125 -10.16 -0.70 1.02
C ASP A 125 -8.97 -1.08 1.91
N TYR A 126 -8.28 -2.17 1.59
CA TYR A 126 -7.09 -2.58 2.33
C TYR A 126 -5.95 -1.56 2.21
N LEU A 127 -5.66 -1.05 1.01
CA LEU A 127 -4.61 -0.05 0.80
C LEU A 127 -4.94 1.31 1.44
N LEU A 128 -6.22 1.66 1.52
CA LEU A 128 -6.65 2.87 2.24
C LEU A 128 -6.49 2.71 3.76
N ALA A 129 -6.68 1.50 4.29
CA ALA A 129 -6.41 1.20 5.69
C ALA A 129 -4.91 1.08 6.02
N HIS A 130 -4.09 0.75 5.00
CA HIS A 130 -2.64 0.53 5.10
C HIS A 130 -1.87 1.38 4.07
N PRO A 131 -1.94 2.72 4.14
CA PRO A 131 -1.34 3.60 3.14
C PRO A 131 0.20 3.50 3.06
N GLU A 132 0.86 3.04 4.12
CA GLU A 132 2.29 2.75 4.17
C GLU A 132 2.75 1.66 3.19
N LEU A 133 1.82 0.84 2.67
CA LEU A 133 2.11 -0.20 1.69
C LEU A 133 2.17 0.32 0.26
N ILE A 134 1.62 1.51 0.00
CA ILE A 134 1.54 2.08 -1.35
C ILE A 134 2.92 2.67 -1.70
N PRO A 135 3.65 2.10 -2.68
CA PRO A 135 4.96 2.62 -3.05
C PRO A 135 4.85 4.03 -3.64
N ASP A 136 5.87 4.87 -3.41
CA ASP A 136 5.90 6.22 -3.96
C ASP A 136 5.89 6.22 -5.50
N GLU A 137 6.44 5.18 -6.13
CA GLU A 137 6.45 5.00 -7.59
C GLU A 137 5.05 4.79 -8.18
N TRP A 138 4.04 4.51 -7.36
CA TRP A 138 2.65 4.41 -7.81
C TRP A 138 2.00 5.79 -7.96
N LYS A 139 2.56 6.84 -7.34
CA LYS A 139 1.99 8.20 -7.34
C LYS A 139 2.19 8.91 -8.67
N THR A 140 3.26 8.58 -9.41
CA THR A 140 3.59 9.22 -10.68
C THR A 140 3.66 8.24 -11.84
N ASP A 141 3.45 8.74 -13.06
CA ASP A 141 3.73 8.01 -14.29
C ASP A 141 5.20 8.14 -14.72
N GLY A 142 5.58 7.46 -15.81
CA GLY A 142 6.96 7.52 -16.33
C GLY A 142 7.39 8.92 -16.81
N ASN A 143 6.46 9.87 -16.89
CA ASN A 143 6.70 11.27 -17.26
C ASN A 143 6.65 12.21 -16.04
N GLY A 144 6.46 11.68 -14.83
CA GLY A 144 6.37 12.45 -13.59
C GLY A 144 4.99 13.06 -13.31
N ASN A 145 3.96 12.75 -14.10
CA ASN A 145 2.60 13.24 -13.85
C ASN A 145 1.91 12.37 -12.79
N THR A 146 0.95 12.94 -12.05
CA THR A 146 0.11 12.17 -11.13
C THR A 146 -0.58 11.01 -11.84
N ARG A 147 -0.42 9.80 -11.30
CA ARG A 147 -1.08 8.59 -11.80
C ARG A 147 -2.42 8.40 -11.08
N TYR A 148 -3.47 8.16 -11.87
CA TYR A 148 -4.77 7.74 -11.35
C TYR A 148 -4.89 6.22 -11.46
N ILE A 149 -5.17 5.56 -10.34
CA ILE A 149 -5.29 4.10 -10.23
C ILE A 149 -6.75 3.77 -9.96
N PHE A 150 -7.30 2.84 -10.73
CA PHE A 150 -8.71 2.46 -10.67
C PHE A 150 -8.83 0.94 -10.42
N PHE A 151 -9.73 0.56 -9.51
CA PHE A 151 -10.01 -0.83 -9.13
C PHE A 151 -11.32 -1.29 -9.78
N TRP A 152 -11.24 -1.71 -11.04
CA TRP A 152 -12.41 -2.01 -11.87
C TRP A 152 -13.09 -3.35 -11.58
N GLY A 153 -12.57 -4.16 -10.64
CA GLY A 153 -13.10 -5.47 -10.32
C GLY A 153 -14.41 -5.48 -9.51
N THR A 154 -14.94 -4.31 -9.10
CA THR A 154 -16.24 -4.21 -8.43
C THR A 154 -17.11 -3.18 -9.15
N VAL A 155 -18.38 -3.50 -9.40
CA VAL A 155 -19.38 -2.61 -10.00
C VAL A 155 -20.57 -2.47 -9.07
N TYR A 156 -20.92 -1.22 -8.75
CA TYR A 156 -22.13 -0.86 -8.00
C TYR A 156 -23.19 -0.33 -8.97
N ARG A 157 -24.47 -0.61 -8.69
CA ARG A 157 -25.61 -0.16 -9.49
C ARG A 157 -26.82 0.17 -8.64
#